data_AF-A0A5K1EYW2-F1
#
_entry.id   AF-A0A5K1EYW2-F1
#
_cell.length_a   1.000
_cell.length_b   1.000
_cell.length_c   1.000
_cell.angle_alpha   90.00
_cell.angle_beta   90.00
_cell.angle_gamma   90.00
#
_symmetry.space_group_name_H-M   'P 1'
#
loop_
_entity.id
_entity.type
_entity.pdbx_description
1 polymer ?
#
loop_
_entity_poly.entity_id
_entity_poly.type
_entity_poly.pdbx_seq_one_letter_code
_entity_poly.pdbx_strand_id
1 'polypeptide(L)' 'IGNAFVEQYYHILHQSPELVCRFYHDSSVMGRPHSDGKMESVTTTQ' A
#
# COMPACT_ATOMS: atom_id res chain seq x y z
N ILE A 1 -7.67 8.39 13.88
CA ILE A 1 -7.83 7.27 12.93
C ILE A 1 -6.54 7.03 12.13
N GLY A 2 -5.93 8.06 11.51
CA GLY A 2 -4.71 7.89 10.70
C GLY A 2 -3.56 7.13 11.38
N ASN A 3 -3.21 7.46 12.63
CA ASN A 3 -2.13 6.76 13.35
C ASN A 3 -2.42 5.26 13.53
N ALA A 4 -3.64 4.90 13.95
CA ALA A 4 -4.04 3.51 14.11
C ALA A 4 -4.03 2.75 12.77
N PHE A 5 -4.42 3.41 11.66
CA PHE A 5 -4.29 2.82 10.33
C PHE A 5 -2.82 2.52 9.98
N VAL A 6 -1.92 3.47 10.21
CA VAL A 6 -0.48 3.30 9.94
C VAL A 6 0.09 2.13 10.74
N GLU A 7 -0.17 2.10 12.05
CA GLU A 7 0.29 1.02 12.93
C GLU A 7 -0.23 -0.34 12.45
N GLN A 8 -1.51 -0.45 12.15
CA GLN A 8 -2.12 -1.71 11.72
C GLN A 8 -1.62 -2.13 10.32
N TYR A 9 -1.51 -1.20 9.38
CA TYR A 9 -1.01 -1.47 8.03
C TYR A 9 0.42 -2.02 8.07
N TYR A 10 1.32 -1.37 8.80
CA TYR A 10 2.72 -1.83 8.88
C TYR A 10 2.89 -3.11 9.72
N HIS A 11 2.06 -3.32 10.74
CA HIS A 11 2.05 -4.58 11.48
C HIS A 11 1.68 -5.76 10.57
N ILE A 12 0.60 -5.64 9.80
CA ILE A 12 0.16 -6.68 8.86
C ILE A 12 1.16 -6.83 7.71
N LEU A 13 1.72 -5.74 7.18
CA LEU A 13 2.73 -5.80 6.12
C LEU A 13 3.95 -6.64 6.52
N HIS A 14 4.43 -6.52 7.76
CA HIS A 14 5.58 -7.28 8.22
C HIS A 14 5.26 -8.72 8.62
N GLN A 15 4.07 -8.98 9.18
CA GLN A 15 3.73 -10.30 9.73
C GLN A 15 2.93 -11.19 8.77
N SER A 16 2.14 -10.60 7.90
CA SER A 16 1.20 -11.28 6.99
C SER A 16 1.03 -10.47 5.70
N PRO A 17 2.10 -10.32 4.88
CA PRO A 17 2.09 -9.45 3.70
C PRO A 17 0.99 -9.81 2.68
N GLU A 18 0.56 -11.06 2.62
CA GLU A 18 -0.54 -11.54 1.77
C GLU A 18 -1.90 -10.92 2.12
N LEU A 19 -2.07 -10.40 3.34
CA LEU A 19 -3.31 -9.75 3.78
C LEU A 19 -3.36 -8.26 3.42
N VAL A 20 -2.23 -7.66 3.03
CA VAL A 20 -2.12 -6.23 2.75
C VAL A 20 -3.02 -5.80 1.58
N CYS A 21 -3.24 -6.68 0.61
CA CYS A 21 -4.12 -6.42 -0.53
C CYS A 21 -5.56 -6.03 -0.10
N ARG A 22 -6.02 -6.46 1.08
CA ARG A 22 -7.36 -6.18 1.60
C ARG A 22 -7.56 -4.72 2.02
N PHE A 23 -6.49 -3.95 2.20
CA PHE A 23 -6.58 -2.51 2.45
C PHE A 23 -6.83 -1.69 1.18
N TYR A 24 -6.79 -2.33 0.02
CA TYR A 24 -6.96 -1.69 -1.28
C TYR A 24 -8.26 -2.15 -1.94
N HIS A 25 -8.88 -1.23 -2.67
CA HIS A 25 -10.01 -1.49 -3.55
C HIS A 25 -9.53 -1.51 -5.00
N ASP A 26 -10.34 -2.01 -5.93
CA ASP A 26 -9.99 -2.07 -7.36
C ASP A 26 -9.66 -0.68 -7.95
N SER A 27 -10.24 0.38 -7.40
CA SER A 27 -9.98 1.77 -7.78
C SER A 27 -8.80 2.41 -7.05
N SER A 28 -8.12 1.68 -6.16
CA SER A 28 -6.99 2.20 -5.40
C SER A 28 -5.75 2.35 -6.28
N VAL A 29 -5.01 3.43 -6.05
CA VAL A 29 -3.76 3.74 -6.73
C VAL A 29 -2.63 3.76 -5.70
N MET A 30 -1.61 2.93 -5.90
CA MET A 30 -0.45 2.90 -5.01
C MET A 30 0.63 3.84 -5.56
N GLY A 31 0.98 4.89 -4.82
CA GLY A 31 2.11 5.76 -5.16
C GLY A 31 3.41 5.22 -4.58
N ARG A 32 4.47 5.11 -5.39
CA ARG A 32 5.83 4.83 -4.91
C ARG A 32 6.82 5.76 -5.60
N PRO A 33 7.74 6.40 -4.87
CA PRO A 33 8.83 7.12 -5.49
C PRO A 33 9.76 6.12 -6.20
N HIS A 34 10.03 6.37 -7.47
CA HIS A 34 11.06 5.68 -8.22
C HIS A 34 12.45 6.09 -7.72
N SER A 35 13.50 5.40 -8.17
CA SER A 35 14.89 5.69 -7.77
C SER A 35 15.35 7.11 -8.14
N ASP A 36 14.68 7.78 -9.08
CA ASP A 36 14.91 9.18 -9.46
C ASP A 36 14.12 10.19 -8.60
N GLY A 37 13.35 9.70 -7.61
CA GLY A 37 12.50 10.52 -6.75
C GLY A 37 11.16 10.92 -7.39
N LYS A 38 10.90 10.54 -8.63
CA LYS A 38 9.62 10.80 -9.30
C LYS A 38 8.57 9.82 -8.77
N MET A 39 7.39 10.32 -8.47
CA MET A 39 6.27 9.47 -8.03
C MET A 39 5.71 8.69 -9.22
N GLU A 40 5.68 7.36 -9.09
CA GLU A 40 5.00 6.46 -10.02
C GLU A 40 3.74 5.91 -9.36
N SER A 41 2.65 5.85 -10.13
CA SER A 41 1.39 5.23 -9.73
C SER A 41 1.33 3.79 -10.23
N VAL A 42 1.21 2.83 -9.32
CA VAL A 42 1.02 1.42 -9.62
C VAL A 42 -0.44 1.07 -9.37
N THR A 43 -1.04 0.40 -10.34
CA THR A 43 -2.35 -0.23 -10.24
C THR A 43 -2.20 -1.69 -10.64
N THR A 44 -2.90 -2.60 -9.95
CA THR A 44 -2.91 -4.01 -10.33
C THR A 44 -3.76 -4.14 -11.60
N THR A 45 -3.14 -4.42 -12.73
CA THR A 45 -3.86 -4.87 -13.93
C THR A 45 -4.29 -6.31 -13.69
N GLN A 46 -5.59 -6.60 -13.74
CA GLN A 46 -6.09 -7.99 -13.77
C GLN A 46 -5.57 -8.72 -15.01
#